data_AF-A0AAU4Q8D6-F1
#
_entry.id   AF-A0AAU4Q8D6-F1
#
_cell.length_a   1.000
_cell.length_b   1.000
_cell.length_c   1.000
_cell.angle_alpha   90.00
_cell.angle_beta   90.00
_cell.angle_gamma   90.00
#
_symmetry.space_group_name_H-M   'P 1'
#
loop_
_entity.id
_entity.type
_entity.pdbx_description
1 polymer ?
#
loop_
_entity_poly.entity_id
_entity_poly.type
_entity_poly.pdbx_seq_one_letter_code
_entity_poly.pdbx_strand_id
1 'polypeptide(L)'
;MVGQVTTASDAEPFRWKPFLTGFWVSPRQHPDFAWAFLGRFLLILGYYCVSSYQLYLLDDYLGLTRDRANDLVPLLSMAMLPGLIVMIVVSGPWSDRVGRRKPFVVAASIGMAVALALPLALRSEASMFAYAVLAGCAFGMYMAVDTALMTQVLPRPDDAAKDMGVLNIANALPQALAPAVAAGVIGAVGGYRSLFVTAIILVVLGAVSVLPIRAVR
;
A
#
# COMPACT_ATOMS: atom_id res chain seq x y z
N MET A 1 -45.08 11.89 37.03
CA MET A 1 -44.33 11.00 36.12
C MET A 1 -42.87 11.43 36.16
N VAL A 2 -42.06 10.77 37.00
CA VAL A 2 -40.63 11.06 37.13
C VAL A 2 -39.90 10.18 36.11
N GLY A 3 -39.14 10.80 35.21
CA GLY A 3 -38.35 10.12 34.19
C GLY A 3 -37.29 9.23 34.82
N GLN A 4 -37.22 7.99 34.38
CA GLN A 4 -36.12 7.09 34.71
C GLN A 4 -34.84 7.64 34.07
N VAL A 5 -33.96 8.15 34.92
CA VAL A 5 -32.56 8.40 34.59
C VAL A 5 -31.92 7.03 34.39
N THR A 6 -31.58 6.68 33.14
CA THR A 6 -30.75 5.52 32.83
C THR A 6 -29.39 5.72 33.49
N THR A 7 -29.17 5.06 34.63
CA THR A 7 -27.90 5.00 35.33
C THR A 7 -26.86 4.32 34.44
N ALA A 8 -25.75 5.01 34.20
CA ALA A 8 -24.64 4.61 33.33
C ALA A 8 -23.77 3.46 33.92
N SER A 9 -24.37 2.33 34.30
CA SER A 9 -23.67 1.25 35.02
C SER A 9 -23.98 -0.17 34.51
N ASP A 10 -24.06 -0.36 33.19
CA ASP A 10 -24.12 -1.70 32.56
C ASP A 10 -23.12 -1.85 31.40
N ALA A 11 -21.94 -1.20 31.50
CA ALA A 11 -20.85 -1.50 30.57
C ALA A 11 -20.14 -2.77 31.05
N GLU A 12 -20.33 -3.89 30.35
CA GLU A 12 -19.58 -5.12 30.63
C GLU A 12 -18.06 -4.84 30.68
N PRO A 13 -17.33 -5.43 31.65
CA PRO A 13 -15.89 -5.19 31.78
C PRO A 13 -15.16 -5.61 30.50
N PHE A 14 -14.30 -4.73 29.98
CA PHE A 14 -13.59 -4.97 28.73
C PHE A 14 -12.68 -6.19 28.80
N ARG A 15 -12.95 -7.21 27.96
CA ARG A 15 -12.19 -8.47 27.94
C ARG A 15 -11.19 -8.48 26.80
N TRP A 16 -9.92 -8.28 27.13
CA TRP A 16 -8.80 -8.25 26.17
C TRP A 16 -8.68 -9.49 25.29
N LYS A 17 -8.87 -10.69 25.84
CA LYS A 17 -8.71 -11.94 25.09
C LYS A 17 -9.78 -12.10 23.98
N PRO A 18 -11.09 -12.04 24.27
CA PRO A 18 -12.15 -12.00 23.25
C PRO A 18 -11.99 -10.86 22.25
N PHE A 19 -11.58 -9.67 22.71
CA PHE A 19 -11.34 -8.52 21.86
C PHE A 19 -10.26 -8.80 20.82
N LEU A 20 -9.07 -9.26 21.24
CA LEU A 20 -7.95 -9.57 20.34
C LEU A 20 -8.24 -10.77 19.44
N THR A 21 -8.84 -11.85 19.97
CA THR A 21 -9.24 -13.00 19.14
C THR A 21 -10.33 -12.63 18.14
N GLY A 22 -11.10 -11.58 18.43
CA GLY A 22 -12.09 -11.06 17.51
C GLY A 22 -11.47 -10.59 16.20
N PHE A 23 -10.32 -9.91 16.24
CA PHE A 23 -9.64 -9.38 15.04
C PHE A 23 -9.05 -10.48 14.14
N TRP A 24 -9.10 -11.74 14.56
CA TRP A 24 -8.63 -12.85 13.75
C TRP A 24 -9.65 -13.23 12.67
N VAL A 25 -9.41 -12.80 11.43
CA VAL A 25 -10.16 -13.24 10.26
C VAL A 25 -9.45 -14.45 9.66
N SER A 26 -10.10 -15.62 9.66
CA SER A 26 -9.53 -16.85 9.13
C SER A 26 -9.33 -16.78 7.61
N PRO A 27 -8.08 -16.83 7.09
CA PRO A 27 -7.81 -16.74 5.65
C PRO A 27 -8.43 -17.87 4.82
N ARG A 28 -8.66 -19.03 5.45
CA ARG A 28 -9.25 -20.20 4.79
C ARG A 28 -10.76 -20.08 4.62
N GLN A 29 -11.44 -19.37 5.53
CA GLN A 29 -12.89 -19.18 5.48
C GLN A 29 -13.26 -17.98 4.61
N HIS A 30 -12.40 -16.96 4.57
CA HIS A 30 -12.60 -15.74 3.78
C HIS A 30 -11.42 -15.52 2.82
N PRO A 31 -11.31 -16.34 1.75
CA PRO A 31 -10.19 -16.28 0.83
C PRO A 31 -10.09 -14.93 0.10
N ASP A 32 -11.22 -14.34 -0.30
CA ASP A 32 -11.23 -13.03 -0.97
C ASP A 32 -10.67 -11.91 -0.09
N PHE A 33 -11.03 -11.92 1.21
CA PHE A 33 -10.45 -11.00 2.20
C PHE A 33 -8.95 -11.20 2.36
N ALA A 34 -8.50 -12.45 2.45
CA ALA A 34 -7.08 -12.78 2.60
C ALA A 34 -6.25 -12.35 1.38
N TRP A 35 -6.79 -12.57 0.17
CA TRP A 35 -6.17 -12.15 -1.08
C TRP A 35 -6.10 -10.62 -1.21
N ALA A 36 -7.15 -9.91 -0.80
CA ALA A 36 -7.16 -8.46 -0.76
C ALA A 36 -6.15 -7.91 0.28
N PHE A 37 -6.13 -8.48 1.48
CA PHE A 37 -5.15 -8.16 2.51
C PHE A 37 -3.73 -8.35 2.00
N LEU A 38 -3.43 -9.51 1.40
CA LEU A 38 -2.11 -9.83 0.86
C LEU A 38 -1.72 -8.89 -0.29
N GLY A 39 -2.64 -8.64 -1.22
CA GLY A 39 -2.43 -7.72 -2.34
C GLY A 39 -2.03 -6.32 -1.87
N ARG A 40 -2.79 -5.77 -0.92
CA ARG A 40 -2.47 -4.47 -0.29
C ARG A 40 -1.15 -4.52 0.44
N PHE A 41 -0.94 -5.53 1.29
CA PHE A 41 0.28 -5.68 2.07
C PHE A 41 1.53 -5.67 1.19
N LEU A 42 1.53 -6.46 0.11
CA LEU A 42 2.66 -6.59 -0.80
C LEU A 42 2.92 -5.31 -1.60
N LEU A 43 1.87 -4.65 -2.09
CA LEU A 43 2.02 -3.41 -2.85
C LEU A 43 2.57 -2.28 -1.97
N ILE A 44 2.00 -2.10 -0.78
CA ILE A 44 2.48 -1.10 0.18
C ILE A 44 3.91 -1.43 0.60
N LEU A 45 4.22 -2.69 0.91
CA LEU A 45 5.57 -3.08 1.31
C LEU A 45 6.59 -2.78 0.21
N GLY A 46 6.30 -3.18 -1.04
CA GLY A 46 7.21 -2.96 -2.16
C GLY A 46 7.49 -1.47 -2.42
N TYR A 47 6.44 -0.64 -2.41
CA TYR A 47 6.59 0.82 -2.55
C TYR A 47 7.42 1.42 -1.40
N TYR A 48 7.08 1.10 -0.16
CA TYR A 48 7.73 1.71 1.00
C TYR A 48 9.16 1.22 1.21
N CYS A 49 9.54 0.01 0.77
CA CYS A 49 10.93 -0.45 0.81
C CYS A 49 11.88 0.49 0.04
N VAL A 50 11.44 1.03 -1.10
CA VAL A 50 12.22 2.00 -1.88
C VAL A 50 12.07 3.40 -1.30
N SER A 51 10.83 3.80 -0.95
CA SER A 51 10.56 5.13 -0.40
C SER A 51 11.32 5.40 0.89
N SER A 52 11.49 4.40 1.76
CA SER A 52 12.19 4.59 3.05
C SER A 52 13.70 4.77 2.90
N TYR A 53 14.28 4.36 1.77
CA TYR A 53 15.71 4.48 1.46
C TYR A 53 16.02 5.59 0.46
N GLN A 54 15.07 6.48 0.19
CA GLN A 54 15.18 7.48 -0.89
C GLN A 54 16.44 8.35 -0.80
N LEU A 55 16.83 8.82 0.40
CA LEU A 55 18.07 9.59 0.58
C LEU A 55 19.30 8.77 0.19
N TYR A 56 19.40 7.53 0.69
CA TYR A 56 20.53 6.64 0.43
C TYR A 56 20.59 6.18 -1.03
N LEU A 57 19.44 6.08 -1.71
CA LEU A 57 19.39 5.82 -3.15
C LEU A 57 19.99 6.98 -3.96
N LEU A 58 19.80 8.21 -3.52
CA LEU A 58 20.39 9.38 -4.17
C LEU A 58 21.89 9.51 -3.87
N ASP A 59 22.27 9.31 -2.61
CA ASP A 59 23.66 9.41 -2.12
C ASP A 59 24.50 8.21 -2.63
N ASP A 60 24.24 7.01 -2.11
CA ASP A 60 25.09 5.83 -2.36
C ASP A 60 24.86 5.18 -3.74
N TYR A 61 23.61 5.12 -4.23
CA TYR A 61 23.29 4.39 -5.47
C TYR A 61 23.47 5.23 -6.73
N LEU A 62 23.06 6.51 -6.71
CA LEU A 62 23.31 7.45 -7.79
C LEU A 62 24.68 8.13 -7.69
N GLY A 63 25.32 8.12 -6.52
CA GLY A 63 26.62 8.75 -6.30
C GLY A 63 26.55 10.28 -6.19
N LEU A 64 25.42 10.83 -5.76
CA LEU A 64 25.27 12.27 -5.54
C LEU A 64 25.95 12.68 -4.23
N THR A 65 26.26 13.96 -4.07
CA THR A 65 26.66 14.47 -2.77
C THR A 65 25.49 14.44 -1.80
N ARG A 66 25.77 14.25 -0.51
CA ARG A 66 24.74 14.24 0.54
C ARG A 66 23.90 15.51 0.56
N ASP A 67 24.51 16.67 0.30
CA ASP A 67 23.79 17.95 0.19
C ASP A 67 22.79 17.94 -0.98
N ARG A 68 23.24 17.50 -2.16
CA ARG A 68 22.36 17.39 -3.33
C ARG A 68 21.25 16.36 -3.11
N ALA A 69 21.56 15.24 -2.46
CA ALA A 69 20.57 14.23 -2.11
C ALA A 69 19.50 14.79 -1.15
N ASN A 70 19.91 15.54 -0.11
CA ASN A 70 19.01 16.21 0.82
C ASN A 70 18.11 17.25 0.13
N ASP A 71 18.63 17.99 -0.84
CA ASP A 71 17.83 18.94 -1.64
C ASP A 71 16.79 18.23 -2.52
N LEU A 72 17.14 17.05 -3.05
CA LEU A 72 16.30 16.32 -4.00
C LEU A 72 15.19 15.49 -3.34
N VAL A 73 15.38 14.94 -2.14
CA VAL A 73 14.34 14.17 -1.41
C VAL A 73 12.99 14.91 -1.32
N PRO A 74 12.92 16.17 -0.84
CA PRO A 74 11.66 16.89 -0.78
C PRO A 74 11.10 17.20 -2.18
N LEU A 75 11.97 17.50 -3.16
CA LEU A 75 11.53 17.76 -4.54
C LEU A 75 10.91 16.52 -5.19
N LEU A 76 11.47 15.33 -4.96
CA LEU A 76 10.88 14.07 -5.43
C LEU A 76 9.53 13.79 -4.75
N SER A 77 9.41 14.11 -3.46
CA SER A 77 8.15 13.98 -2.73
C SER A 77 7.08 14.91 -3.31
N MET A 78 7.45 16.15 -3.65
CA MET A 78 6.57 17.09 -4.33
C MET A 78 6.22 16.65 -5.75
N ALA A 79 7.17 16.08 -6.51
CA ALA A 79 6.95 15.59 -7.87
C ALA A 79 5.94 14.43 -7.93
N MET A 80 5.78 13.68 -6.85
CA MET A 80 4.77 12.63 -6.74
C MET A 80 3.33 13.17 -6.67
N LEU A 81 3.14 14.33 -6.02
CA LEU A 81 1.80 14.85 -5.67
C LEU A 81 0.89 15.08 -6.89
N PRO A 82 1.32 15.71 -7.99
CA PRO A 82 0.45 15.93 -9.14
C PRO A 82 -0.08 14.62 -9.72
N GLY A 83 0.79 13.62 -9.89
CA GLY A 83 0.41 12.32 -10.41
C GLY A 83 -0.60 11.61 -9.50
N LEU A 84 -0.35 11.66 -8.19
CA LEU A 84 -1.25 11.12 -7.17
C LEU A 84 -2.63 11.79 -7.20
N ILE A 85 -2.67 13.12 -7.16
CA ILE A 85 -3.93 13.88 -7.13
C ILE A 85 -4.73 13.64 -8.41
N VAL A 86 -4.09 13.77 -9.58
CA VAL A 86 -4.75 13.55 -10.87
C VAL A 86 -5.32 12.14 -10.94
N MET A 87 -4.54 11.12 -10.57
CA MET A 87 -5.02 9.75 -10.65
C MET A 87 -6.10 9.44 -9.61
N ILE A 88 -6.07 10.02 -8.41
CA ILE A 88 -7.18 9.85 -7.46
C ILE A 88 -8.49 10.39 -8.06
N VAL A 89 -8.44 11.61 -8.61
CA VAL A 89 -9.61 12.29 -9.16
C VAL A 89 -10.14 11.59 -10.42
N VAL A 90 -9.26 11.05 -11.26
CA VAL A 90 -9.64 10.39 -12.51
C VAL A 90 -10.09 8.95 -12.30
N SER A 91 -9.30 8.16 -11.56
CA SER A 91 -9.50 6.71 -11.47
C SER A 91 -10.68 6.32 -10.59
N GLY A 92 -11.02 7.10 -9.55
CA GLY A 92 -12.18 6.83 -8.69
C GLY A 92 -13.50 6.80 -9.49
N PRO A 93 -13.91 7.94 -10.09
CA PRO A 93 -15.13 8.00 -10.90
C PRO A 93 -15.08 7.07 -12.12
N TRP A 94 -13.91 6.88 -12.73
CA TRP A 94 -13.78 5.97 -13.87
C TRP A 94 -14.02 4.52 -13.44
N SER A 95 -13.44 4.10 -12.32
CA SER A 95 -13.64 2.77 -11.77
C SER A 95 -15.08 2.54 -11.30
N ASP A 96 -15.71 3.57 -10.72
CA ASP A 96 -17.13 3.53 -10.33
C ASP A 96 -18.01 3.29 -11.57
N ARG A 97 -17.75 4.03 -12.66
CA ARG A 97 -18.52 3.95 -13.90
C ARG A 97 -18.36 2.60 -14.61
N VAL A 98 -17.14 2.06 -14.61
CA VAL A 98 -16.85 0.73 -15.19
C VAL A 98 -17.41 -0.38 -14.31
N GLY A 99 -17.62 -0.14 -13.01
CA GLY A 99 -18.15 -1.11 -12.05
C GLY A 99 -17.18 -2.28 -11.76
N ARG A 100 -15.91 -2.14 -12.16
CA ARG A 100 -14.86 -3.17 -12.01
C ARG A 100 -13.65 -2.54 -11.35
N ARG A 101 -13.27 -3.03 -10.16
CA ARG A 101 -12.16 -2.47 -9.38
C ARG A 101 -10.84 -3.17 -9.65
N LYS A 102 -10.92 -4.48 -9.90
CA LYS A 102 -9.79 -5.37 -10.07
C LYS A 102 -8.83 -4.93 -11.20
N PRO A 103 -9.31 -4.52 -12.39
CA PRO A 103 -8.42 -4.03 -13.44
C PRO A 103 -7.63 -2.78 -13.03
N PHE A 104 -8.21 -1.89 -12.22
CA PHE A 104 -7.54 -0.68 -11.76
C PHE A 104 -6.44 -0.99 -10.75
N VAL A 105 -6.68 -1.94 -9.82
CA VAL A 105 -5.64 -2.38 -8.88
C VAL A 105 -4.47 -3.04 -9.61
N VAL A 106 -4.76 -3.89 -10.62
CA VAL A 106 -3.73 -4.52 -11.44
C VAL A 106 -2.97 -3.47 -12.27
N ALA A 107 -3.68 -2.53 -12.89
CA ALA A 107 -3.06 -1.44 -13.66
C ALA A 107 -2.17 -0.54 -12.77
N ALA A 108 -2.63 -0.19 -11.58
CA ALA A 108 -1.84 0.55 -10.59
C ALA A 108 -0.58 -0.21 -10.19
N SER A 109 -0.71 -1.52 -9.92
CA SER A 109 0.43 -2.37 -9.55
C SER A 109 1.45 -2.47 -10.68
N ILE A 110 1.00 -2.67 -11.92
CA ILE A 110 1.88 -2.69 -13.09
C ILE A 110 2.54 -1.32 -13.30
N GLY A 111 1.78 -0.23 -13.16
CA GLY A 111 2.31 1.13 -13.25
C GLY A 111 3.38 1.42 -12.21
N MET A 112 3.19 0.93 -10.97
CA MET A 112 4.19 1.03 -9.91
C MET A 112 5.45 0.20 -10.23
N ALA A 113 5.28 -1.02 -10.75
CA ALA A 113 6.42 -1.84 -11.19
C ALA A 113 7.22 -1.15 -12.32
N VAL A 114 6.54 -0.52 -13.28
CA VAL A 114 7.17 0.29 -14.33
C VAL A 114 7.90 1.49 -13.74
N ALA A 115 7.29 2.21 -12.80
CA ALA A 115 7.92 3.33 -12.13
C ALA A 115 9.23 2.90 -11.44
N LEU A 116 9.21 1.78 -10.70
CA LEU A 116 10.36 1.21 -10.01
C LEU A 116 11.46 0.72 -10.96
N ALA A 117 11.08 0.27 -12.16
CA ALA A 117 12.02 -0.19 -13.18
C ALA A 117 12.86 0.95 -13.78
N LEU A 118 12.38 2.19 -13.76
CA LEU A 118 13.10 3.35 -14.30
C LEU A 118 14.46 3.61 -13.63
N PRO A 119 14.55 3.83 -12.30
CA PRO A 119 15.82 4.03 -11.61
C PRO A 119 16.69 2.75 -11.56
N LEU A 120 16.09 1.58 -11.74
CA LEU A 120 16.83 0.32 -11.90
C LEU A 120 17.57 0.26 -13.25
N ALA A 121 16.89 0.65 -14.33
CA ALA A 121 17.45 0.65 -15.68
C ALA A 121 18.39 1.83 -15.94
N LEU A 122 18.02 3.02 -15.46
CA LEU A 122 18.74 4.27 -15.65
C LEU A 122 19.13 4.84 -14.29
N ARG A 123 20.42 5.01 -14.02
CA ARG A 123 20.92 5.62 -12.78
C ARG A 123 21.10 7.12 -12.99
N SER A 124 20.06 7.91 -12.73
CA SER A 124 20.07 9.35 -12.96
C SER A 124 19.05 10.08 -12.08
N GLU A 125 19.24 11.38 -11.85
CA GLU A 125 18.21 12.21 -11.20
C GLU A 125 16.90 12.19 -11.99
N ALA A 126 16.98 12.22 -13.33
CA ALA A 126 15.81 12.23 -14.21
C ALA A 126 14.95 10.97 -14.05
N SER A 127 15.57 9.79 -13.91
CA SER A 127 14.82 8.54 -13.68
C SER A 127 14.19 8.49 -12.29
N MET A 128 14.79 9.13 -11.28
CA MET A 128 14.18 9.27 -9.95
C MET A 128 12.95 10.20 -9.99
N PHE A 129 13.01 11.30 -10.73
CA PHE A 129 11.84 12.18 -10.94
C PHE A 129 10.74 11.47 -11.73
N ALA A 130 11.10 10.76 -12.79
CA ALA A 130 10.14 9.96 -13.56
C ALA A 130 9.50 8.85 -12.71
N TYR A 131 10.30 8.18 -11.85
CA TYR A 131 9.78 7.28 -10.81
C TYR A 131 8.79 8.00 -9.91
N ALA A 132 9.14 9.15 -9.34
CA ALA A 132 8.27 9.86 -8.39
C ALA A 132 6.90 10.20 -9.00
N VAL A 133 6.87 10.75 -10.21
CA VAL A 133 5.62 11.10 -10.92
C VAL A 133 4.80 9.85 -11.22
N LEU A 134 5.41 8.80 -11.79
CA LEU A 134 4.69 7.57 -12.16
C LEU A 134 4.25 6.76 -10.95
N ALA A 135 5.06 6.71 -9.89
CA ALA A 135 4.71 6.10 -8.61
C ALA A 135 3.55 6.87 -7.96
N GLY A 136 3.54 8.20 -8.05
CA GLY A 136 2.41 9.03 -7.67
C GLY A 136 1.14 8.64 -8.41
N CYS A 137 1.19 8.56 -9.74
CA CYS A 137 0.07 8.10 -10.56
C CYS A 137 -0.43 6.71 -10.15
N ALA A 138 0.48 5.74 -10.03
CA ALA A 138 0.14 4.38 -9.65
C ALA A 138 -0.46 4.29 -8.25
N PHE A 139 0.16 4.96 -7.26
CA PHE A 139 -0.31 4.98 -5.89
C PHE A 139 -1.66 5.70 -5.76
N GLY A 140 -1.85 6.81 -6.47
CA GLY A 140 -3.12 7.52 -6.52
C GLY A 140 -4.24 6.69 -7.14
N MET A 141 -3.96 5.97 -8.23
CA MET A 141 -4.91 5.03 -8.83
C MET A 141 -5.27 3.91 -7.86
N TYR A 142 -4.27 3.32 -7.20
CA TYR A 142 -4.48 2.29 -6.19
C TYR A 142 -5.39 2.81 -5.07
N MET A 143 -5.04 3.93 -4.45
CA MET A 143 -5.77 4.50 -3.32
C MET A 143 -7.23 4.82 -3.63
N ALA A 144 -7.54 5.26 -4.86
CA ALA A 144 -8.90 5.60 -5.26
C ALA A 144 -9.84 4.38 -5.29
N VAL A 145 -9.34 3.22 -5.71
CA VAL A 145 -10.17 2.01 -5.89
C VAL A 145 -10.06 1.04 -4.72
N ASP A 146 -8.99 1.14 -3.94
CA ASP A 146 -8.62 0.22 -2.88
C ASP A 146 -9.67 0.20 -1.76
N THR A 147 -10.10 1.34 -1.23
CA THR A 147 -11.15 1.38 -0.20
C THR A 147 -12.44 0.70 -0.67
N ALA A 148 -12.84 0.91 -1.92
CA ALA A 148 -14.05 0.29 -2.48
C ALA A 148 -13.91 -1.22 -2.72
N LEU A 149 -12.76 -1.69 -3.18
CA LEU A 149 -12.49 -3.13 -3.31
C LEU A 149 -12.49 -3.81 -1.95
N MET A 150 -11.97 -3.14 -0.93
CA MET A 150 -11.82 -3.66 0.42
C MET A 150 -13.14 -3.80 1.16
N THR A 151 -14.07 -2.86 0.96
CA THR A 151 -15.42 -3.00 1.51
C THR A 151 -16.20 -4.15 0.87
N GLN A 152 -15.93 -4.47 -0.41
CA GLN A 152 -16.60 -5.55 -1.14
C GLN A 152 -16.16 -6.96 -0.71
N VAL A 153 -14.97 -7.09 -0.11
CA VAL A 153 -14.42 -8.38 0.34
C VAL A 153 -14.59 -8.61 1.85
N LEU A 154 -15.32 -7.73 2.54
CA LEU A 154 -15.52 -7.85 3.99
C LEU A 154 -16.29 -9.14 4.34
N PRO A 155 -15.80 -9.92 5.32
CA PRO A 155 -16.44 -11.16 5.77
C PRO A 155 -17.86 -10.98 6.28
N ARG A 156 -18.10 -9.94 7.09
CA ARG A 156 -19.33 -9.74 7.86
C ARG A 156 -19.74 -8.27 7.88
N PRO A 157 -20.94 -7.92 7.40
CA PRO A 157 -21.43 -6.53 7.41
C PRO A 157 -21.54 -5.94 8.82
N ASP A 158 -21.94 -6.76 9.80
CA ASP A 158 -22.16 -6.33 11.18
C ASP A 158 -20.86 -6.00 11.93
N ASP A 159 -19.73 -6.55 11.47
CA ASP A 159 -18.39 -6.34 12.02
C ASP A 159 -17.51 -5.45 11.10
N ALA A 160 -18.10 -4.73 10.14
CA ALA A 160 -17.36 -4.03 9.08
C ALA A 160 -16.28 -3.07 9.60
N ALA A 161 -16.52 -2.34 10.69
CA ALA A 161 -15.54 -1.43 11.27
C ALA A 161 -14.28 -2.16 11.78
N LYS A 162 -14.47 -3.33 12.37
CA LYS A 162 -13.40 -4.16 12.93
C LYS A 162 -12.60 -4.84 11.82
N ASP A 163 -13.27 -5.39 10.82
CA ASP A 163 -12.64 -6.02 9.66
C ASP A 163 -11.89 -4.98 8.81
N MET A 164 -12.42 -3.76 8.68
CA MET A 164 -11.70 -2.61 8.10
C MET A 164 -10.48 -2.22 8.95
N GLY A 165 -10.57 -2.33 10.28
CA GLY A 165 -9.43 -2.16 11.19
C GLY A 165 -8.32 -3.18 10.93
N VAL A 166 -8.65 -4.46 10.74
CA VAL A 166 -7.69 -5.50 10.34
C VAL A 166 -7.05 -5.17 8.99
N LEU A 167 -7.84 -4.71 8.02
CA LEU A 167 -7.35 -4.29 6.71
C LEU A 167 -6.41 -3.07 6.77
N ASN A 168 -6.53 -2.21 7.79
CA ASN A 168 -5.57 -1.13 7.99
C ASN A 168 -4.20 -1.63 8.47
N ILE A 169 -4.13 -2.81 9.11
CA ILE A 169 -2.86 -3.47 9.42
C ILE A 169 -2.10 -3.79 8.13
N ALA A 170 -2.80 -4.16 7.05
CA ALA A 170 -2.19 -4.35 5.73
C ALA A 170 -1.61 -3.07 5.12
N ASN A 171 -1.87 -1.90 5.70
CA ASN A 171 -1.24 -0.64 5.31
C ASN A 171 -0.14 -0.23 6.30
N ALA A 172 -0.44 -0.23 7.59
CA ALA A 172 0.48 0.25 8.62
C ALA A 172 1.69 -0.70 8.83
N LEU A 173 1.45 -2.02 8.85
CA LEU A 173 2.50 -2.99 9.14
C LEU A 173 3.59 -3.01 8.05
N PRO A 174 3.26 -3.02 6.74
CA PRO A 174 4.26 -2.85 5.69
C PRO A 174 5.12 -1.60 5.84
N GLN A 175 4.52 -0.46 6.16
CA GLN A 175 5.26 0.81 6.32
C GLN A 175 6.27 0.72 7.46
N ALA A 176 5.88 0.10 8.58
CA ALA A 176 6.74 -0.10 9.73
C ALA A 176 7.89 -1.08 9.46
N LEU A 177 7.63 -2.14 8.68
CA LEU A 177 8.61 -3.18 8.35
C LEU A 177 9.51 -2.81 7.17
N ALA A 178 9.04 -1.94 6.27
CA ALA A 178 9.70 -1.62 5.02
C ALA A 178 11.18 -1.23 5.17
N PRO A 179 11.58 -0.35 6.13
CA PRO A 179 12.99 -0.02 6.32
C PRO A 179 13.84 -1.23 6.70
N ALA A 180 13.36 -2.09 7.60
CA ALA A 180 14.09 -3.28 8.04
C ALA A 180 14.22 -4.31 6.90
N VAL A 181 13.15 -4.51 6.13
CA VAL A 181 13.17 -5.37 4.94
C VAL A 181 14.15 -4.83 3.90
N ALA A 182 14.10 -3.52 3.63
CA ALA A 182 15.00 -2.88 2.69
C ALA A 182 16.47 -3.00 3.13
N ALA A 183 16.77 -2.73 4.40
CA ALA A 183 18.10 -2.94 4.98
C ALA A 183 18.60 -4.38 4.77
N GLY A 184 17.75 -5.36 5.10
CA GLY A 184 18.07 -6.78 4.93
C GLY A 184 18.32 -7.17 3.48
N VAL A 185 17.51 -6.68 2.54
CA VAL A 185 17.66 -6.95 1.11
C VAL A 185 18.95 -6.32 0.56
N ILE A 186 19.25 -5.07 0.93
CA ILE A 186 20.48 -4.38 0.52
C ILE A 186 21.70 -5.14 1.05
N GLY A 187 21.69 -5.50 2.34
CA GLY A 187 22.83 -6.14 3.01
C GLY A 187 23.06 -7.60 2.60
N ALA A 188 21.99 -8.39 2.38
CA ALA A 188 22.11 -9.83 2.13
C ALA A 188 22.14 -10.20 0.64
N VAL A 189 21.49 -9.42 -0.25
CA VAL A 189 21.23 -9.83 -1.64
C VAL A 189 22.10 -9.10 -2.66
N GLY A 190 22.70 -7.96 -2.30
CA GLY A 190 23.72 -7.31 -3.15
C GLY A 190 23.42 -5.86 -3.54
N GLY A 191 23.07 -5.01 -2.57
CA GLY A 191 23.01 -3.57 -2.72
C GLY A 191 21.70 -3.03 -3.29
N TYR A 192 21.64 -1.74 -3.62
CA TYR A 192 20.40 -1.05 -3.99
C TYR A 192 19.67 -1.60 -5.24
N ARG A 193 20.37 -2.29 -6.15
CA ARG A 193 19.71 -2.96 -7.29
C ARG A 193 18.77 -4.09 -6.82
N SER A 194 19.17 -4.86 -5.81
CA SER A 194 18.32 -5.94 -5.28
C SER A 194 17.07 -5.36 -4.64
N LEU A 195 17.17 -4.19 -3.99
CA LEU A 195 16.02 -3.48 -3.43
C LEU A 195 14.95 -3.18 -4.49
N PHE A 196 15.33 -2.61 -5.63
CA PHE A 196 14.38 -2.34 -6.72
C PHE A 196 13.78 -3.62 -7.29
N VAL A 197 14.57 -4.66 -7.51
CA VAL A 197 14.08 -5.94 -8.03
C VAL A 197 13.10 -6.58 -7.04
N THR A 198 13.42 -6.60 -5.76
CA THR A 198 12.53 -7.11 -4.71
C THR A 198 11.25 -6.29 -4.64
N ALA A 199 11.32 -4.96 -4.68
CA ALA A 199 10.15 -4.10 -4.69
C ALA A 199 9.24 -4.37 -5.91
N ILE A 200 9.81 -4.53 -7.10
CA ILE A 200 9.07 -4.89 -8.33
C ILE A 200 8.38 -6.25 -8.14
N ILE A 201 9.09 -7.26 -7.65
CA ILE A 201 8.52 -8.59 -7.38
C ILE A 201 7.36 -8.49 -6.39
N LEU A 202 7.53 -7.78 -5.27
CA LEU A 202 6.48 -7.60 -4.26
C LEU A 202 5.24 -6.96 -4.86
N VAL A 203 5.38 -5.86 -5.60
CA VAL A 203 4.24 -5.16 -6.22
C VAL A 203 3.56 -6.03 -7.28
N VAL A 204 4.31 -6.77 -8.09
CA VAL A 204 3.75 -7.71 -9.08
C VAL A 204 3.01 -8.86 -8.40
N LEU A 205 3.57 -9.43 -7.33
CA LEU A 205 2.90 -10.44 -6.51
C LEU A 205 1.63 -9.87 -5.85
N GLY A 206 1.64 -8.59 -5.48
CA GLY A 206 0.45 -7.86 -5.04
C GLY A 206 -0.64 -7.86 -6.12
N ALA A 207 -0.28 -7.54 -7.37
CA ALA A 207 -1.21 -7.60 -8.51
C ALA A 207 -1.78 -9.01 -8.73
N VAL A 208 -0.91 -10.03 -8.70
CA VAL A 208 -1.30 -11.44 -8.89
C VAL A 208 -2.23 -11.90 -7.76
N SER A 209 -2.00 -11.43 -6.53
CA SER A 209 -2.82 -11.76 -5.36
C SER A 209 -4.26 -11.26 -5.48
N VAL A 210 -4.52 -10.24 -6.32
CA VAL A 210 -5.85 -9.70 -6.56
C VAL A 210 -6.60 -10.50 -7.65
N LEU A 211 -5.89 -11.21 -8.53
CA LEU A 211 -6.47 -12.05 -9.60
C LEU A 211 -7.40 -13.19 -9.12
N PRO A 212 -7.19 -13.86 -7.98
CA PRO A 212 -8.12 -14.89 -7.51
C PRO A 212 -9.39 -14.32 -6.84
N ILE A 213 -9.46 -13.03 -6.50
CA ILE A 213 -10.61 -12.43 -5.81
C ILE A 213 -11.86 -12.55 -6.69
N ARG A 214 -12.90 -13.21 -6.16
CA ARG A 214 -14.16 -13.48 -6.87
C ARG A 214 -15.26 -12.49 -6.55
N ALA A 215 -15.26 -11.90 -5.36
CA ALA A 215 -16.23 -10.90 -4.91
C ALA A 215 -16.23 -9.63 -5.78
N VAL A 216 -15.18 -9.40 -6.56
CA VAL A 216 -15.01 -8.18 -7.36
C VAL A 216 -14.67 -8.52 -8.82
N ARG A 217 -15.35 -7.86 -9.75
CA ARG A 217 -15.14 -8.01 -11.21
C ARG A 217 -14.07 -7.06 -11.75
#